data_AF-A0A0V0VJ48-F1
#
_entry.id   AF-A0A0V0VJ48-F1
#
_cell.length_a   1.000
_cell.length_b   1.000
_cell.length_c   1.000
_cell.angle_alpha   90.00
_cell.angle_beta   90.00
_cell.angle_gamma   90.00
#
_symmetry.space_group_name_H-M   'P 1'
#
loop_
_entity.id
_entity.type
_entity.pdbx_description
1 polymer ?
#
loop_
_entity_poly.entity_id
_entity_poly.type
_entity_poly.pdbx_seq_one_letter_code
_entity_poly.pdbx_strand_id
1 'polypeptide(L)'
;METVKIEDIAQQFSYLGFVFNSADDVQVCNNILRICSNLKWKAEEFVDQWISFSLSNSMTEMSVENLNIMERNFLRNRRQEHCGQLSPRKSFLNDSKISEISNTSFEMSKELLSAYISDHQDDSAIEDVMENSQQIELSSPCAAILKRSSSAKLIFSFQPNVTLEWIVPEMGRNITVQPFNCKQFLYKSYRYMYEKLEDRMETLGKMIDSIGGAVMRSVGEGKELLPVDSVSDEMIYICGQVYSFSGLLKSSKDVHLQGKSDHGFSEVTLDLSSVKQYAIFPGQIIVAKGFGLHSHIFAADEIYPGELAPIPVKTLDEVVQCNLLFVIACGPFCYADDNNFIALQELVNYCLQVKASSLILIGPFFYNENIKPLSQDDVSYEELLCKMLFNICETLSANFTNVIIVASPKDTFSSQIYPCPPYRLKWRAFIGENGEQPDNLFFAPDPCLLNVGGVIVGITSTDILWHLKNEELVEGIQQGERVNRMITHLLMQRSFYPLCPSGDATVEYSKLKLYGELSVRPDILILPSKFHHFIKSIHKTVCVNPGNFVKAKSTGTFATMKIFMNQLLQKTDDFENCVLGEILRL
;
A
#
# COMPACT_ATOMS: atom_id res chain seq x y z
N MET A 1 -6.51 16.11 28.75
CA MET A 1 -6.57 14.82 28.04
C MET A 1 -8.04 14.55 27.82
N GLU A 2 -8.47 14.44 26.57
CA GLU A 2 -9.87 14.15 26.23
C GLU A 2 -10.27 12.81 26.85
N THR A 3 -11.42 12.79 27.51
CA THR A 3 -12.04 11.56 28.02
C THR A 3 -12.63 10.80 26.84
N VAL A 4 -12.06 9.63 26.52
CA VAL A 4 -12.57 8.75 25.46
C VAL A 4 -14.02 8.37 25.74
N LYS A 5 -14.89 8.51 24.75
CA LYS A 5 -16.29 8.04 24.82
C LYS A 5 -16.46 6.76 23.99
N ILE A 6 -17.46 5.95 24.36
CA ILE A 6 -17.82 4.75 23.58
C ILE A 6 -18.30 5.12 22.17
N GLU A 7 -18.94 6.28 22.02
CA GLU A 7 -19.31 6.86 20.72
C GLU A 7 -18.09 7.01 19.80
N ASP A 8 -16.97 7.49 20.33
CA ASP A 8 -15.72 7.64 19.58
C ASP A 8 -15.16 6.27 19.15
N ILE A 9 -15.25 5.26 20.02
CA ILE A 9 -14.78 3.89 19.75
C ILE A 9 -15.66 3.22 18.68
N ALA A 10 -16.98 3.37 18.79
CA ALA A 10 -17.91 2.88 17.77
C ALA A 10 -17.68 3.57 16.42
N GLN A 11 -17.38 4.88 16.43
CA GLN A 11 -17.02 5.62 15.22
C GLN A 11 -15.72 5.11 14.60
N GLN A 12 -14.72 4.74 15.40
CA GLN A 12 -13.46 4.15 14.90
C GLN A 12 -13.66 2.73 14.33
N PHE A 13 -14.48 1.89 14.96
CA PHE A 13 -14.84 0.58 14.37
C PHE A 13 -15.56 0.75 13.03
N SER A 14 -16.51 1.70 12.95
CA SER A 14 -17.22 2.04 11.72
C SER A 14 -16.27 2.59 10.64
N TYR A 15 -15.31 3.44 11.01
CA TYR A 15 -14.27 3.96 10.13
C TYR A 15 -13.44 2.84 9.47
N LEU A 16 -13.22 1.74 10.20
CA LEU A 16 -12.48 0.56 9.72
C LEU A 16 -13.38 -0.52 9.09
N GLY A 17 -14.70 -0.28 8.96
CA GLY A 17 -15.64 -1.20 8.33
C GLY A 17 -16.08 -2.38 9.22
N PHE A 18 -15.91 -2.27 10.54
CA PHE A 18 -16.38 -3.26 11.50
C PHE A 18 -17.64 -2.79 12.22
N VAL A 19 -18.57 -3.72 12.48
CA VAL A 19 -19.76 -3.43 13.30
C VAL A 19 -19.40 -3.62 14.77
N PHE A 20 -19.55 -2.56 15.57
CA PHE A 20 -19.36 -2.62 17.02
C PHE A 20 -20.60 -3.25 17.68
N ASN A 21 -20.64 -4.59 17.72
CA ASN A 21 -21.78 -5.37 18.22
C ASN A 21 -22.00 -5.28 19.74
N SER A 22 -21.08 -4.66 20.48
CA SER A 22 -21.12 -4.57 21.96
C SER A 22 -21.59 -3.22 22.48
N ALA A 23 -22.18 -2.36 21.63
CA ALA A 23 -22.67 -1.03 22.01
C ALA A 23 -23.74 -1.07 23.12
N ASP A 24 -24.53 -2.14 23.16
CA ASP A 24 -25.63 -2.32 24.12
C ASP A 24 -25.18 -3.04 25.41
N ASP A 25 -23.95 -3.56 25.47
CA ASP A 25 -23.41 -4.23 26.66
C ASP A 25 -22.65 -3.24 27.55
N VAL A 26 -23.33 -2.82 28.63
CA VAL A 26 -22.82 -1.86 29.62
C VAL A 26 -21.54 -2.36 30.31
N GLN A 27 -21.39 -3.66 30.53
CA GLN A 27 -20.21 -4.21 31.21
C GLN A 27 -18.98 -4.19 30.30
N VAL A 28 -19.18 -4.54 29.02
CA VAL A 28 -18.13 -4.45 28.01
C VAL A 28 -17.72 -2.99 27.80
N CYS A 29 -18.67 -2.08 27.63
CA CYS A 29 -18.41 -0.65 27.46
C CYS A 29 -17.61 -0.05 28.64
N ASN A 30 -17.99 -0.35 29.88
CA ASN A 30 -17.25 0.12 31.06
C ASN A 30 -15.83 -0.45 31.12
N ASN A 31 -15.62 -1.71 30.73
CA ASN A 31 -14.28 -2.30 30.73
C ASN A 31 -13.38 -1.68 29.65
N ILE A 32 -13.93 -1.36 28.47
CA ILE A 32 -13.22 -0.65 27.40
C ILE A 32 -12.74 0.72 27.89
N LEU A 33 -13.62 1.51 28.50
CA LEU A 33 -13.28 2.83 29.04
C LEU A 33 -12.23 2.74 30.15
N ARG A 34 -12.33 1.72 31.01
CA ARG A 34 -11.32 1.43 32.05
C ARG A 34 -9.95 1.15 31.43
N ILE A 35 -9.88 0.30 30.42
CA ILE A 35 -8.61 -0.05 29.73
C ILE A 35 -8.02 1.21 29.08
N CYS A 36 -8.83 2.00 28.37
CA CYS A 36 -8.39 3.23 27.73
C CYS A 36 -7.83 4.23 28.75
N SER A 37 -8.51 4.40 29.90
CA SER A 37 -8.03 5.27 30.98
C SER A 37 -6.73 4.76 31.61
N ASN A 38 -6.63 3.46 31.89
CA ASN A 38 -5.47 2.85 32.53
C ASN A 38 -4.22 2.91 31.66
N LEU A 39 -4.36 2.63 30.36
CA LEU A 39 -3.26 2.60 29.40
C LEU A 39 -3.00 3.95 28.73
N LYS A 40 -3.84 4.96 29.03
CA LYS A 40 -3.87 6.29 28.40
C LYS A 40 -4.07 6.21 26.88
N TRP A 41 -4.86 5.26 26.42
CA TRP A 41 -5.15 5.07 25.00
C TRP A 41 -6.21 6.02 24.49
N LYS A 42 -6.05 6.46 23.24
CA LYS A 42 -7.13 7.08 22.46
C LYS A 42 -8.06 6.00 21.88
N ALA A 43 -9.25 6.41 21.43
CA ALA A 43 -10.21 5.51 20.79
C ALA A 43 -9.60 4.72 19.61
N GLU A 44 -8.82 5.41 18.76
CA GLU A 44 -8.10 4.81 17.62
C GLU A 44 -7.12 3.71 18.08
N GLU A 45 -6.28 4.01 19.07
CA GLU A 45 -5.29 3.08 19.60
C GLU A 45 -5.96 1.83 20.21
N PHE A 46 -7.07 2.00 20.93
CA PHE A 46 -7.81 0.87 21.47
C PHE A 46 -8.35 -0.04 20.35
N VAL A 47 -8.96 0.54 19.31
CA VAL A 47 -9.54 -0.21 18.20
C VAL A 47 -8.46 -0.96 17.42
N ASP A 48 -7.32 -0.33 17.15
CA ASP A 48 -6.17 -0.97 16.49
C ASP A 48 -5.63 -2.17 17.29
N GLN A 49 -5.49 -2.02 18.60
CA GLN A 49 -5.03 -3.09 19.49
C GLN A 49 -6.05 -4.22 19.59
N TRP A 50 -7.34 -3.92 19.66
CA TRP A 50 -8.39 -4.93 19.69
C TRP A 50 -8.48 -5.72 18.38
N ILE A 51 -8.41 -5.04 17.23
CA ILE A 51 -8.42 -5.70 15.92
C ILE A 51 -7.16 -6.59 15.78
N SER A 52 -6.00 -6.10 16.19
CA SER A 52 -4.76 -6.89 16.17
C SER A 52 -4.86 -8.13 17.07
N PHE A 53 -5.41 -7.98 18.27
CA PHE A 53 -5.60 -9.06 19.24
C PHE A 53 -6.62 -10.10 18.78
N SER A 54 -7.77 -9.67 18.27
CA SER A 54 -8.85 -10.54 17.79
C SER A 54 -8.39 -11.38 16.60
N LEU A 55 -7.68 -10.77 15.64
CA LEU A 55 -7.10 -11.47 14.49
C LEU A 55 -6.03 -12.48 14.88
N SER A 56 -5.18 -12.14 15.86
CA SER A 56 -4.10 -13.02 16.32
C SER A 56 -4.61 -14.26 17.07
N ASN A 57 -5.73 -14.12 17.78
CA ASN A 57 -6.29 -15.18 18.62
C ASN A 57 -7.52 -15.86 18.01
N SER A 58 -7.92 -15.52 16.77
CA SER A 58 -9.13 -16.02 16.10
C SER A 58 -10.41 -15.82 16.92
N MET A 59 -10.48 -14.73 17.70
CA MET A 59 -11.63 -14.40 18.54
C MET A 59 -12.55 -13.43 17.80
N THR A 60 -13.85 -13.72 17.74
CA THR A 60 -14.84 -12.89 17.04
C THR A 60 -15.69 -12.02 17.96
N GLU A 61 -15.72 -12.32 19.27
CA GLU A 61 -16.61 -11.65 20.22
C GLU A 61 -15.85 -10.80 21.25
N MET A 62 -16.34 -9.57 21.44
CA MET A 62 -15.81 -8.63 22.42
C MET A 62 -16.50 -8.79 23.77
N SER A 63 -15.99 -9.73 24.56
CA SER A 63 -16.42 -10.00 25.94
C SER A 63 -15.45 -9.38 26.96
N VAL A 64 -15.93 -9.18 28.18
CA VAL A 64 -15.11 -8.69 29.31
C VAL A 64 -13.87 -9.57 29.53
N GLU A 65 -13.99 -10.89 29.40
CA GLU A 65 -12.88 -11.82 29.58
C GLU A 65 -11.81 -11.64 28.49
N ASN A 66 -12.22 -11.54 27.23
CA ASN A 66 -11.30 -11.33 26.12
C ASN A 66 -10.58 -9.97 26.20
N LEU A 67 -11.28 -8.92 26.66
CA LEU A 67 -10.70 -7.61 26.91
C LEU A 67 -9.62 -7.66 28.02
N ASN A 68 -9.86 -8.44 29.08
CA ASN A 68 -8.88 -8.62 30.15
C ASN A 68 -7.64 -9.41 29.67
N ILE A 69 -7.83 -10.41 28.79
CA ILE A 69 -6.72 -11.15 28.18
C ILE A 69 -5.88 -10.22 27.30
N MET A 70 -6.53 -9.37 26.49
CA MET A 70 -5.85 -8.37 25.67
C MET A 70 -5.02 -7.40 26.54
N GLU A 71 -5.61 -6.84 27.60
CA GLU A 71 -4.91 -5.91 28.51
C GLU A 71 -3.67 -6.58 29.15
N ARG A 72 -3.80 -7.84 29.62
CA ARG A 72 -2.68 -8.60 30.19
C ARG A 72 -1.57 -8.85 29.17
N ASN A 73 -1.92 -9.25 27.95
CA ASN A 73 -0.94 -9.49 26.88
C ASN A 73 -0.18 -8.22 26.51
N PHE A 74 -0.89 -7.10 26.41
CA PHE A 74 -0.27 -5.82 26.13
C PHE A 74 0.71 -5.37 27.23
N LEU A 75 0.30 -5.48 28.50
CA LEU A 75 1.16 -5.15 29.64
C LEU A 75 2.39 -6.07 29.76
N ARG A 76 2.25 -7.36 29.41
CA ARG A 76 3.38 -8.31 29.39
C ARG A 76 4.43 -7.92 28.35
N ASN A 77 3.98 -7.53 27.15
CA ASN A 77 4.88 -7.12 26.07
C ASN A 77 5.64 -5.82 26.42
N ARG A 78 4.97 -4.83 27.04
CA ARG A 78 5.63 -3.60 27.52
C ARG A 78 6.72 -3.83 28.56
N ARG A 79 6.58 -4.85 29.42
CA ARG A 79 7.61 -5.19 30.42
C ARG A 79 8.84 -5.83 29.80
N GLN A 80 8.68 -6.58 28.71
CA GLN A 80 9.81 -7.18 27.99
C GLN A 80 10.62 -6.13 27.22
N GLU A 81 9.96 -5.09 26.69
CA GLU A 81 10.64 -3.96 26.03
C GLU A 81 11.48 -3.12 27.01
N HIS A 82 11.00 -2.88 28.23
CA HIS A 82 11.75 -2.10 29.23
C HIS A 82 12.92 -2.85 29.88
N CYS A 83 12.95 -4.20 29.84
CA CYS A 83 14.05 -4.99 30.39
C CYS A 83 15.23 -5.17 29.40
N GLY A 84 15.04 -4.83 28.12
CA GLY A 84 16.04 -5.01 27.06
C GLY A 84 17.05 -3.87 26.87
N GLN A 85 16.94 -2.77 27.61
CA GLN A 85 17.78 -1.58 27.44
C GLN A 85 18.76 -1.33 28.60
N LEU A 86 19.72 -2.23 28.82
CA LEU A 86 20.97 -1.87 29.51
C LEU A 86 22.15 -2.67 28.91
N SER A 87 22.90 -2.04 28.00
CA SER A 87 24.28 -2.42 27.69
C SER A 87 25.15 -1.15 27.54
N PRO A 88 26.45 -1.21 27.90
CA PRO A 88 27.20 -0.04 28.34
C PRO A 88 27.89 0.70 27.17
N ARG A 89 27.70 2.01 27.10
CA ARG A 89 28.45 2.92 26.22
C ARG A 89 29.92 2.99 26.65
N LYS A 90 30.84 2.55 25.77
CA LYS A 90 32.25 2.98 25.78
C LYS A 90 32.37 4.26 24.94
N SER A 91 32.68 5.37 25.58
CA SER A 91 33.20 6.59 24.93
C SER A 91 34.68 6.73 25.31
N PHE A 92 35.55 6.84 24.30
CA PHE A 92 36.95 7.17 24.49
C PHE A 92 37.13 8.70 24.62
N LEU A 93 37.80 9.06 25.72
CA LEU A 93 38.75 10.17 25.96
C LEU A 93 38.30 11.63 25.74
N ASN A 94 38.21 12.37 26.85
CA ASN A 94 39.21 13.38 27.16
C ASN A 94 39.28 13.71 28.66
N ASP A 95 40.50 13.97 29.13
CA ASP A 95 40.94 14.27 30.48
C ASP A 95 40.19 15.41 31.16
N SER A 96 39.88 15.28 32.45
CA SER A 96 40.72 15.83 33.54
C SER A 96 39.97 15.89 34.88
N LYS A 97 40.75 15.61 35.92
CA LYS A 97 40.53 15.59 37.37
C LYS A 97 39.49 16.58 37.93
N ILE A 98 38.83 16.15 39.03
CA ILE A 98 38.63 16.82 40.35
C ILE A 98 37.40 16.16 41.03
N SER A 99 37.63 15.23 41.97
CA SER A 99 37.33 15.33 43.43
C SER A 99 35.92 15.83 43.76
N GLU A 100 35.00 15.11 44.39
CA GLU A 100 34.94 14.50 45.74
C GLU A 100 33.61 14.99 46.37
N ILE A 101 33.15 14.30 47.42
CA ILE A 101 32.08 14.69 48.39
C ILE A 101 30.66 14.31 47.91
N SER A 102 30.11 13.13 48.21
CA SER A 102 29.71 12.52 49.50
C SER A 102 28.36 12.98 50.05
N ASN A 103 27.64 12.01 50.62
CA ASN A 103 26.51 12.07 51.58
C ASN A 103 25.12 11.76 50.98
N THR A 104 24.61 10.52 51.05
CA THR A 104 24.05 9.74 52.19
C THR A 104 22.53 9.90 52.33
N SER A 105 21.78 8.80 52.17
CA SER A 105 20.92 8.25 53.23
C SER A 105 20.27 6.91 52.82
N PHE A 106 20.35 5.97 53.76
CA PHE A 106 19.80 4.62 53.88
C PHE A 106 18.27 4.69 54.14
N GLU A 107 17.41 3.84 53.56
CA GLU A 107 16.97 2.49 54.01
C GLU A 107 15.64 2.51 54.82
N MET A 108 14.66 1.67 54.39
CA MET A 108 13.57 1.00 55.15
C MET A 108 12.46 0.55 54.16
N SER A 109 11.81 -0.61 54.21
CA SER A 109 11.84 -1.77 55.11
C SER A 109 11.29 -3.00 54.39
N LYS A 110 11.82 -4.17 54.74
CA LYS A 110 11.20 -5.48 54.59
C LYS A 110 10.30 -5.77 55.79
N GLU A 111 9.32 -6.66 55.56
CA GLU A 111 8.47 -7.40 56.51
C GLU A 111 7.17 -6.75 57.00
N LEU A 112 6.08 -7.07 56.29
CA LEU A 112 4.85 -7.62 56.87
C LEU A 112 4.20 -8.54 55.85
N LEU A 113 4.17 -9.84 56.13
CA LEU A 113 3.02 -10.76 55.99
C LEU A 113 3.51 -12.23 56.03
N SER A 114 3.76 -12.70 57.25
CA SER A 114 3.59 -14.10 57.63
C SER A 114 2.22 -14.24 58.32
N ALA A 115 1.59 -15.42 58.18
CA ALA A 115 0.40 -15.97 58.85
C ALA A 115 -0.82 -16.25 57.95
N TYR A 116 -1.43 -17.42 58.21
CA TYR A 116 -2.29 -18.30 57.38
C TYR A 116 -1.48 -19.12 56.35
N ILE A 117 -0.91 -20.32 56.64
CA ILE A 117 -1.48 -21.60 57.15
C ILE A 117 -2.78 -21.94 56.39
N SER A 118 -2.98 -23.09 55.74
CA SER A 118 -2.25 -24.33 55.41
C SER A 118 -3.17 -25.08 54.42
N ASP A 119 -2.79 -26.05 53.59
CA ASP A 119 -2.40 -27.46 53.81
C ASP A 119 -2.64 -28.14 52.44
N HIS A 120 -1.98 -29.18 51.90
CA HIS A 120 -1.16 -30.32 52.38
C HIS A 120 -0.13 -30.63 51.24
N GLN A 121 1.17 -30.90 51.50
CA GLN A 121 1.79 -32.19 51.91
C GLN A 121 1.59 -33.30 50.85
N ASP A 122 2.56 -34.08 50.37
CA ASP A 122 3.90 -34.57 50.79
C ASP A 122 4.56 -35.17 49.52
N ASP A 123 5.75 -35.80 49.44
CA ASP A 123 7.08 -35.71 50.03
C ASP A 123 7.89 -36.91 49.45
N SER A 124 9.21 -36.76 49.25
CA SER A 124 10.27 -37.81 49.27
C SER A 124 10.62 -38.79 48.10
N ALA A 125 11.95 -39.10 48.08
CA ALA A 125 12.79 -40.15 47.43
C ALA A 125 13.42 -39.85 46.03
N ILE A 126 14.74 -39.64 45.82
CA ILE A 126 15.99 -40.40 46.12
C ILE A 126 15.90 -41.83 45.54
N GLU A 127 16.71 -42.39 44.62
CA GLU A 127 18.12 -42.25 44.16
C GLU A 127 18.21 -42.98 42.78
N ASP A 128 19.11 -42.57 41.86
CA ASP A 128 20.05 -43.47 41.14
C ASP A 128 20.84 -42.76 40.01
N VAL A 129 22.05 -42.34 40.36
CA VAL A 129 23.37 -42.68 39.76
C VAL A 129 23.51 -42.86 38.23
N MET A 130 24.18 -41.84 37.66
CA MET A 130 25.30 -41.84 36.69
C MET A 130 25.13 -42.28 35.22
N GLU A 131 25.30 -41.25 34.38
CA GLU A 131 26.15 -41.14 33.19
C GLU A 131 25.91 -42.09 32.00
N ASN A 132 25.19 -41.56 31.00
CA ASN A 132 25.81 -41.42 29.68
C ASN A 132 25.21 -40.25 28.89
N SER A 133 26.12 -39.42 28.42
CA SER A 133 25.93 -38.28 27.53
C SER A 133 25.23 -38.63 26.22
N GLN A 134 24.12 -37.96 25.92
CA GLN A 134 23.68 -37.64 24.56
C GLN A 134 22.75 -36.41 24.59
N GLN A 135 23.01 -35.50 23.66
CA GLN A 135 22.46 -34.15 23.55
C GLN A 135 20.94 -34.14 23.43
N ILE A 136 20.26 -33.31 24.25
CA ILE A 136 18.88 -32.89 23.98
C ILE A 136 18.96 -31.53 23.29
N GLU A 137 18.66 -31.54 22.00
CA GLU A 137 18.36 -30.37 21.19
C GLU A 137 17.28 -29.54 21.87
N LEU A 138 17.60 -28.29 22.24
CA LEU A 138 16.57 -27.28 22.48
C LEU A 138 15.84 -27.06 21.16
N SER A 139 14.58 -27.48 21.11
CA SER A 139 13.66 -27.26 20.00
C SER A 139 13.57 -25.77 19.69
N SER A 140 14.24 -25.38 18.60
CA SER A 140 14.13 -24.08 17.94
C SER A 140 12.69 -23.84 17.45
N PRO A 141 12.19 -22.59 17.50
CA PRO A 141 10.87 -22.22 16.96
C PRO A 141 10.71 -22.50 15.45
N CYS A 142 11.78 -22.83 14.72
CA CYS A 142 11.72 -23.27 13.33
C CYS A 142 11.03 -24.64 13.12
N ALA A 143 10.97 -25.51 14.15
CA ALA A 143 10.41 -26.85 14.00
C ALA A 143 8.86 -26.88 13.92
N ALA A 144 8.18 -25.80 14.32
CA ALA A 144 6.71 -25.71 14.27
C ALA A 144 6.17 -25.24 12.91
N ILE A 145 7.02 -24.71 12.02
CA ILE A 145 6.62 -24.18 10.71
C ILE A 145 6.64 -25.27 9.62
N LEU A 146 7.43 -26.33 9.80
CA LEU A 146 7.63 -27.42 8.83
C LEU A 146 6.51 -28.49 8.79
N LYS A 147 5.34 -28.26 9.42
CA LYS A 147 4.23 -29.23 9.48
C LYS A 147 2.89 -28.73 8.92
N ARG A 148 2.88 -27.75 8.02
CA ARG A 148 1.68 -27.41 7.24
C ARG A 148 1.81 -27.87 5.79
N SER A 149 1.00 -28.86 5.42
CA SER A 149 0.68 -29.12 4.02
C SER A 149 0.05 -27.86 3.40
N SER A 150 0.54 -27.48 2.23
CA SER A 150 0.24 -26.27 1.48
C SER A 150 -1.27 -26.06 1.22
N SER A 151 -1.96 -25.28 2.05
CA SER A 151 -3.31 -24.83 1.73
C SER A 151 -3.39 -23.31 1.94
N ALA A 152 -3.19 -22.56 0.86
CA ALA A 152 -3.47 -21.13 0.85
C ALA A 152 -4.93 -20.90 1.29
N LYS A 153 -5.12 -20.07 2.32
CA LYS A 153 -6.44 -19.76 2.88
C LYS A 153 -7.09 -18.62 2.10
N LEU A 154 -8.29 -18.85 1.59
CA LEU A 154 -9.13 -17.80 0.99
C LEU A 154 -9.57 -16.78 2.05
N ILE A 155 -9.29 -15.51 1.77
CA ILE A 155 -9.69 -14.37 2.60
C ILE A 155 -10.82 -13.58 1.94
N PHE A 156 -10.72 -13.35 0.63
CA PHE A 156 -11.70 -12.60 -0.14
C PHE A 156 -11.79 -13.15 -1.56
N SER A 157 -12.99 -13.14 -2.16
CA SER A 157 -13.23 -13.53 -3.54
C SER A 157 -14.07 -12.47 -4.26
N PHE A 158 -13.63 -12.10 -5.45
CA PHE A 158 -14.31 -11.23 -6.40
C PHE A 158 -14.86 -12.07 -7.53
N GLN A 159 -16.14 -11.87 -7.83
CA GLN A 159 -16.90 -12.66 -8.82
C GLN A 159 -16.87 -14.18 -8.52
N PRO A 160 -17.22 -14.63 -7.30
CA PRO A 160 -17.14 -16.04 -6.91
C PRO A 160 -18.10 -16.95 -7.70
N ASN A 161 -19.13 -16.37 -8.32
CA ASN A 161 -20.15 -17.10 -9.07
C ASN A 161 -19.79 -17.34 -10.54
N VAL A 162 -18.58 -16.97 -10.97
CA VAL A 162 -18.09 -17.22 -12.32
C VAL A 162 -17.84 -18.74 -12.47
N THR A 163 -18.86 -19.46 -12.97
CA THR A 163 -18.84 -20.92 -13.18
C THR A 163 -18.11 -21.33 -14.46
N LEU A 164 -17.11 -20.56 -14.86
CA LEU A 164 -16.42 -20.77 -16.13
C LEU A 164 -15.40 -21.88 -16.01
N GLU A 165 -15.35 -22.73 -17.03
CA GLU A 165 -14.40 -23.83 -17.08
C GLU A 165 -12.97 -23.28 -17.12
N TRP A 166 -12.21 -23.57 -16.05
CA TRP A 166 -10.81 -23.21 -15.98
C TRP A 166 -9.99 -24.21 -16.79
N ILE A 167 -9.76 -23.87 -18.06
CA ILE A 167 -8.84 -24.61 -18.91
C ILE A 167 -7.43 -24.18 -18.55
N VAL A 168 -6.68 -25.09 -17.89
CA VAL A 168 -5.27 -24.91 -17.61
C VAL A 168 -4.53 -24.73 -18.94
N PRO A 169 -3.67 -23.71 -19.08
CA PRO A 169 -2.83 -23.57 -20.25
C PRO A 169 -2.09 -24.85 -20.63
N GLU A 170 -2.21 -25.29 -21.89
CA GLU A 170 -1.26 -26.26 -22.43
C GLU A 170 0.15 -25.65 -22.41
N MET A 171 1.13 -26.44 -21.97
CA MET A 171 2.53 -26.02 -21.79
C MET A 171 3.14 -25.58 -23.13
N GLY A 172 3.90 -24.48 -23.13
CA GLY A 172 4.59 -23.96 -24.32
C GLY A 172 4.11 -22.59 -24.85
N ARG A 173 3.52 -21.73 -24.00
CA ARG A 173 2.98 -20.43 -24.44
C ARG A 173 4.00 -19.31 -24.31
N ASN A 174 4.25 -18.60 -25.41
CA ASN A 174 4.96 -17.31 -25.40
C ASN A 174 4.00 -16.21 -24.90
N ILE A 175 3.85 -16.09 -23.58
CA ILE A 175 3.18 -14.93 -22.99
C ILE A 175 4.16 -13.78 -23.00
N THR A 176 3.92 -12.80 -23.86
CA THR A 176 4.78 -11.62 -23.94
C THR A 176 4.44 -10.64 -22.82
N VAL A 177 5.47 -10.21 -22.10
CA VAL A 177 5.41 -9.07 -21.17
C VAL A 177 6.13 -7.92 -21.82
N GLN A 178 5.42 -6.81 -22.04
CA GLN A 178 6.00 -5.62 -22.66
C GLN A 178 5.36 -4.34 -22.14
N PRO A 179 6.03 -3.18 -22.25
CA PRO A 179 5.39 -1.90 -21.99
C PRO A 179 4.16 -1.71 -22.86
N PHE A 180 3.06 -1.21 -22.29
CA PHE A 180 1.89 -0.84 -23.08
C PHE A 180 2.22 0.30 -24.06
N ASN A 181 2.95 1.30 -23.57
CA ASN A 181 3.44 2.42 -24.38
C ASN A 181 4.92 2.64 -24.10
N CYS A 182 5.78 2.29 -25.06
CA CYS A 182 7.23 2.44 -24.94
C CYS A 182 7.68 3.90 -24.70
N LYS A 183 6.88 4.91 -25.09
CA LYS A 183 7.22 6.32 -24.83
C LYS A 183 6.98 6.74 -23.39
N GLN A 184 6.05 6.07 -22.70
CA GLN A 184 5.69 6.34 -21.30
C GLN A 184 6.36 5.36 -20.33
N PHE A 185 7.21 4.46 -20.83
CA PHE A 185 7.94 3.50 -20.02
C PHE A 185 9.31 4.04 -19.65
N LEU A 186 9.60 4.11 -18.34
CA LEU A 186 10.90 4.53 -17.85
C LEU A 186 11.91 3.38 -17.96
N TYR A 187 12.85 3.46 -18.91
CA TYR A 187 13.89 2.42 -19.09
C TYR A 187 15.19 2.70 -18.33
N LYS A 188 15.49 3.97 -18.05
CA LYS A 188 16.80 4.38 -17.52
C LYS A 188 16.65 5.39 -16.39
N SER A 189 17.60 5.32 -15.46
CA SER A 189 17.79 6.34 -14.44
C SER A 189 17.94 7.73 -15.09
N TYR A 190 17.42 8.74 -14.40
CA TYR A 190 17.48 10.13 -14.81
C TYR A 190 18.16 10.96 -13.72
N ARG A 191 18.56 12.18 -14.07
CA ARG A 191 19.12 13.14 -13.11
C ARG A 191 17.98 13.75 -12.30
N TYR A 192 18.17 13.78 -10.99
CA TYR A 192 17.26 14.33 -9.99
C TYR A 192 18.05 15.26 -9.06
N MET A 193 17.48 15.67 -7.91
CA MET A 193 18.09 16.62 -6.94
C MET A 193 18.21 18.07 -7.44
N TYR A 194 17.67 18.35 -8.62
CA TYR A 194 17.57 19.69 -9.18
C TYR A 194 16.36 19.74 -10.10
N GLU A 195 15.40 20.61 -9.78
CA GLU A 195 14.23 20.92 -10.60
C GLU A 195 14.18 22.42 -10.83
N LYS A 196 13.92 22.85 -12.07
CA LYS A 196 13.67 24.27 -12.37
C LYS A 196 12.19 24.57 -12.17
N LEU A 197 11.91 25.69 -11.51
CA LEU A 197 10.53 26.12 -11.29
C LEU A 197 9.80 26.40 -12.62
N GLU A 198 10.52 26.91 -13.63
CA GLU A 198 9.93 27.13 -14.96
C GLU A 198 9.47 25.81 -15.61
N ASP A 199 10.32 24.77 -15.57
CA ASP A 199 10.00 23.44 -16.12
C ASP A 199 8.78 22.82 -15.40
N ARG A 200 8.69 23.03 -14.08
CA ARG A 200 7.56 22.57 -13.26
C ARG A 200 6.27 23.29 -13.63
N MET A 201 6.31 24.62 -13.80
CA MET A 201 5.15 25.41 -14.23
C MET A 201 4.70 25.02 -15.65
N GLU A 202 5.64 24.81 -16.58
CA GLU A 202 5.32 24.34 -17.93
C GLU A 202 4.65 22.95 -17.90
N THR A 203 5.17 22.05 -17.05
CA THR A 203 4.59 20.72 -16.84
C THR A 203 3.17 20.80 -16.29
N LEU A 204 2.93 21.66 -15.30
CA LEU A 204 1.58 21.93 -14.77
C LEU A 204 0.65 22.44 -15.87
N GLY A 205 1.11 23.38 -16.70
CA GLY A 205 0.32 23.92 -17.81
C GLY A 205 -0.11 22.84 -18.79
N LYS A 206 0.79 21.91 -19.14
CA LYS A 206 0.48 20.75 -20.00
C LYS A 206 -0.50 19.78 -19.36
N MET A 207 -0.44 19.60 -18.03
CA MET A 207 -1.40 18.77 -17.31
C MET A 207 -2.80 19.38 -17.35
N ILE A 208 -2.90 20.70 -17.09
CA ILE A 208 -4.14 21.46 -17.14
C ILE A 208 -4.77 21.38 -18.54
N ASP A 209 -4.00 21.60 -19.61
CA ASP A 209 -4.51 21.51 -20.98
C ASP A 209 -5.03 20.09 -21.31
N SER A 210 -4.30 19.06 -20.87
CA SER A 210 -4.64 17.67 -21.18
C SER A 210 -5.98 17.28 -20.54
N ILE A 211 -6.13 17.53 -19.23
CA ILE A 211 -7.35 17.19 -18.49
C ILE A 211 -8.49 18.13 -18.87
N GLY A 212 -8.26 19.45 -18.90
CA GLY A 212 -9.26 20.43 -19.29
C GLY A 212 -9.80 20.17 -20.70
N GLY A 213 -8.91 19.94 -21.66
CA GLY A 213 -9.31 19.58 -23.02
C GLY A 213 -10.06 18.24 -23.11
N ALA A 214 -9.76 17.28 -22.23
CA ALA A 214 -10.52 16.02 -22.15
C ALA A 214 -11.94 16.24 -21.62
N VAL A 215 -12.09 17.00 -20.55
CA VAL A 215 -13.40 17.35 -19.99
C VAL A 215 -14.24 18.13 -21.00
N MET A 216 -13.67 19.13 -21.67
CA MET A 216 -14.43 19.96 -22.62
C MET A 216 -14.97 19.16 -23.80
N ARG A 217 -14.26 18.12 -24.25
CA ARG A 217 -14.77 17.20 -25.29
C ARG A 217 -16.05 16.47 -24.86
N SER A 218 -16.20 16.18 -23.56
CA SER A 218 -17.41 15.54 -23.01
C SER A 218 -18.55 16.52 -22.74
N VAL A 219 -18.24 17.79 -22.46
CA VAL A 219 -19.23 18.83 -22.13
C VAL A 219 -19.99 19.36 -23.36
N GLY A 220 -19.42 19.23 -24.56
CA GLY A 220 -20.07 19.51 -25.85
C GLY A 220 -19.36 20.54 -26.73
N GLU A 221 -19.67 20.53 -28.03
CA GLU A 221 -19.08 21.43 -29.03
C GLU A 221 -19.43 22.91 -28.78
N GLY A 222 -18.50 23.81 -29.14
CA GLY A 222 -18.72 25.26 -29.06
C GLY A 222 -18.47 25.91 -27.69
N LYS A 223 -18.03 25.14 -26.69
CA LYS A 223 -17.61 25.65 -25.37
C LYS A 223 -16.09 25.65 -25.26
N GLU A 224 -15.54 26.70 -24.70
CA GLU A 224 -14.09 26.87 -24.52
C GLU A 224 -13.73 27.17 -23.06
N LEU A 225 -12.48 26.86 -22.72
CA LEU A 225 -11.90 27.25 -21.44
C LEU A 225 -11.41 28.69 -21.56
N LEU A 226 -11.86 29.55 -20.66
CA LEU A 226 -11.35 30.90 -20.52
C LEU A 226 -10.17 30.93 -19.51
N PRO A 227 -9.34 31.99 -19.55
CA PRO A 227 -8.36 32.28 -18.51
C PRO A 227 -8.95 32.11 -17.10
N VAL A 228 -8.18 31.53 -16.17
CA VAL A 228 -8.68 31.18 -14.83
C VAL A 228 -9.18 32.39 -14.03
N ASP A 229 -8.65 33.58 -14.34
CA ASP A 229 -8.96 34.88 -13.75
C ASP A 229 -9.97 35.71 -14.58
N SER A 230 -10.64 35.08 -15.55
CA SER A 230 -11.66 35.74 -16.35
C SER A 230 -12.82 36.20 -15.47
N VAL A 231 -13.24 37.44 -15.68
CA VAL A 231 -14.44 38.02 -15.06
C VAL A 231 -15.57 38.01 -16.08
N SER A 232 -16.75 37.54 -15.68
CA SER A 232 -17.89 37.39 -16.59
C SER A 232 -19.22 37.40 -15.84
N ASP A 233 -20.19 38.12 -16.40
CA ASP A 233 -21.60 38.10 -15.97
C ASP A 233 -22.36 36.87 -16.52
N GLU A 234 -21.78 36.17 -17.50
CA GLU A 234 -22.28 34.89 -18.04
C GLU A 234 -21.53 33.70 -17.42
N MET A 235 -22.16 32.51 -17.46
CA MET A 235 -21.52 31.27 -17.04
C MET A 235 -20.37 30.90 -17.98
N ILE A 236 -19.17 30.84 -17.43
CA ILE A 236 -17.94 30.48 -18.16
C ILE A 236 -17.33 29.21 -17.58
N TYR A 237 -16.40 28.61 -18.34
CA TYR A 237 -15.63 27.46 -17.92
C TYR A 237 -14.18 27.87 -17.68
N ILE A 238 -13.65 27.56 -16.50
CA ILE A 238 -12.23 27.73 -16.16
C ILE A 238 -11.63 26.38 -15.79
N CYS A 239 -10.33 26.22 -15.99
CA CYS A 239 -9.61 25.00 -15.62
C CYS A 239 -8.38 25.35 -14.78
N GLY A 240 -8.17 24.61 -13.69
CA GLY A 240 -7.03 24.83 -12.81
C GLY A 240 -6.78 23.66 -11.88
N GLN A 241 -5.60 23.68 -11.25
CA GLN A 241 -5.23 22.76 -10.20
C GLN A 241 -5.68 23.30 -8.83
N VAL A 242 -6.34 22.46 -8.06
CA VAL A 242 -6.79 22.73 -6.70
C VAL A 242 -5.60 22.79 -5.75
N TYR A 243 -5.56 23.81 -4.90
CA TYR A 243 -4.63 23.91 -3.77
C TYR A 243 -5.28 24.66 -2.60
N SER A 244 -4.58 24.69 -1.47
CA SER A 244 -4.97 25.41 -0.24
C SER A 244 -3.76 26.21 0.26
N PHE A 245 -3.99 27.43 0.75
CA PHE A 245 -2.91 28.23 1.33
C PHE A 245 -2.44 27.68 2.68
N SER A 246 -3.33 27.01 3.43
CA SER A 246 -2.97 26.33 4.67
C SER A 246 -2.23 25.01 4.43
N GLY A 247 -2.16 24.55 3.17
CA GLY A 247 -1.55 23.29 2.76
C GLY A 247 -2.42 22.06 3.02
N LEU A 248 -3.57 22.20 3.68
CA LEU A 248 -4.52 21.12 3.96
C LEU A 248 -5.92 21.60 3.61
N LEU A 249 -6.61 20.90 2.70
CA LEU A 249 -8.00 21.20 2.33
C LEU A 249 -8.98 20.78 3.43
N LYS A 250 -9.04 21.56 4.51
CA LYS A 250 -9.94 21.30 5.66
C LYS A 250 -11.29 22.03 5.58
N SER A 251 -11.39 23.05 4.73
CA SER A 251 -12.57 23.90 4.64
C SER A 251 -12.83 24.29 3.19
N SER A 252 -14.11 24.36 2.82
CA SER A 252 -14.55 24.86 1.52
C SER A 252 -14.22 26.34 1.27
N LYS A 253 -13.80 27.08 2.31
CA LYS A 253 -13.39 28.48 2.21
C LYS A 253 -11.93 28.69 1.81
N ASP A 254 -11.11 27.65 1.87
CA ASP A 254 -9.67 27.67 1.54
C ASP A 254 -9.41 26.77 0.33
N VAL A 255 -10.28 26.88 -0.68
CA VAL A 255 -10.16 26.17 -1.94
C VAL A 255 -9.78 27.17 -3.01
N HIS A 256 -8.61 26.97 -3.61
CA HIS A 256 -8.07 27.86 -4.64
C HIS A 256 -7.78 27.07 -5.92
N LEU A 257 -7.92 27.73 -7.06
CA LEU A 257 -7.54 27.19 -8.36
C LEU A 257 -6.38 27.99 -8.93
N GLN A 258 -5.29 27.28 -9.21
CA GLN A 258 -4.16 27.81 -9.98
C GLN A 258 -4.28 27.33 -11.42
N GLY A 259 -4.35 28.27 -12.35
CA GLY A 259 -4.60 27.97 -13.76
C GLY A 259 -3.86 28.92 -14.70
N LYS A 260 -4.02 28.67 -15.99
CA LYS A 260 -3.44 29.55 -17.01
C LYS A 260 -4.22 30.85 -17.13
N SER A 261 -3.51 31.93 -17.42
CA SER A 261 -4.06 33.24 -17.78
C SER A 261 -3.31 33.85 -18.96
N ASP A 262 -3.78 35.00 -19.44
CA ASP A 262 -3.12 35.78 -20.51
C ASP A 262 -1.73 36.29 -20.10
N HIS A 263 -1.41 36.28 -18.80
CA HIS A 263 -0.15 36.72 -18.24
C HIS A 263 0.70 35.56 -17.69
N GLY A 264 0.35 34.31 -18.04
CA GLY A 264 1.06 33.11 -17.60
C GLY A 264 0.18 32.25 -16.71
N PHE A 265 0.37 32.35 -15.39
CA PHE A 265 -0.45 31.67 -14.40
C PHE A 265 -1.10 32.68 -13.46
N SER A 266 -2.33 32.40 -13.08
CA SER A 266 -3.10 33.20 -12.14
C SER A 266 -3.81 32.28 -11.15
N GLU A 267 -4.40 32.88 -10.13
CA GLU A 267 -5.11 32.19 -9.07
C GLU A 267 -6.46 32.84 -8.78
N VAL A 268 -7.44 32.00 -8.44
CA VAL A 268 -8.76 32.43 -7.96
C VAL A 268 -9.17 31.61 -6.76
N THR A 269 -9.90 32.23 -5.84
CA THR A 269 -10.60 31.53 -4.76
C THR A 269 -11.87 30.92 -5.33
N LEU A 270 -12.09 29.63 -5.08
CA LEU A 270 -13.26 28.91 -5.57
C LEU A 270 -14.36 28.94 -4.51
N ASP A 271 -15.44 29.66 -4.78
CA ASP A 271 -16.63 29.61 -3.93
C ASP A 271 -17.51 28.42 -4.35
N LEU A 272 -17.58 27.43 -3.47
CA LEU A 272 -18.33 26.18 -3.66
C LEU A 272 -19.73 26.22 -3.05
N SER A 273 -20.21 27.37 -2.58
CA SER A 273 -21.48 27.48 -1.84
C SER A 273 -22.70 26.97 -2.62
N SER A 274 -22.67 27.04 -3.96
CA SER A 274 -23.75 26.54 -4.83
C SER A 274 -23.56 25.08 -5.27
N VAL A 275 -22.37 24.50 -5.08
CA VAL A 275 -22.03 23.13 -5.52
C VAL A 275 -22.52 22.14 -4.47
N LYS A 276 -23.57 21.39 -4.79
CA LYS A 276 -24.25 20.49 -3.84
C LYS A 276 -23.40 19.31 -3.38
N GLN A 277 -22.56 18.78 -4.27
CA GLN A 277 -21.78 17.57 -4.02
C GLN A 277 -20.41 17.69 -4.66
N TYR A 278 -19.37 17.45 -3.88
CA TYR A 278 -18.02 17.41 -4.40
C TYR A 278 -17.10 16.56 -3.52
N ALA A 279 -16.06 16.04 -4.14
CA ALA A 279 -14.92 15.42 -3.50
C ALA A 279 -13.69 15.98 -4.20
N ILE A 280 -12.89 16.77 -3.47
CA ILE A 280 -11.70 17.42 -4.02
C ILE A 280 -10.48 17.22 -3.14
N PHE A 281 -9.29 17.28 -3.71
CA PHE A 281 -8.02 17.12 -2.99
C PHE A 281 -6.92 18.01 -3.60
N PRO A 282 -5.82 18.30 -2.87
CA PRO A 282 -4.74 19.13 -3.39
C PRO A 282 -4.05 18.49 -4.59
N GLY A 283 -3.83 19.25 -5.65
CA GLY A 283 -3.23 18.76 -6.89
C GLY A 283 -4.23 18.31 -7.95
N GLN A 284 -5.51 18.16 -7.59
CA GLN A 284 -6.56 17.78 -8.54
C GLN A 284 -6.78 18.87 -9.59
N ILE A 285 -6.79 18.50 -10.86
CA ILE A 285 -7.15 19.39 -11.96
C ILE A 285 -8.65 19.28 -12.20
N ILE A 286 -9.37 20.39 -12.06
CA ILE A 286 -10.81 20.44 -12.27
C ILE A 286 -11.16 21.48 -13.32
N VAL A 287 -12.29 21.29 -13.99
CA VAL A 287 -12.98 22.34 -14.73
C VAL A 287 -14.13 22.83 -13.86
N ALA A 288 -14.23 24.13 -13.63
CA ALA A 288 -15.34 24.75 -12.93
C ALA A 288 -16.18 25.56 -13.92
N LYS A 289 -17.50 25.45 -13.80
CA LYS A 289 -18.49 26.24 -14.54
C LYS A 289 -19.18 27.19 -13.56
N GLY A 290 -19.23 28.46 -13.88
CA GLY A 290 -19.73 29.48 -12.96
C GLY A 290 -19.43 30.90 -13.40
N PHE A 291 -19.41 31.82 -12.45
CA PHE A 291 -19.21 33.25 -12.69
C PHE A 291 -17.88 33.73 -12.13
N GLY A 292 -17.10 34.40 -12.96
CA GLY A 292 -15.88 35.06 -12.52
C GLY A 292 -16.18 36.44 -11.95
N LEU A 293 -15.76 36.69 -10.71
CA LEU A 293 -15.97 37.95 -10.00
C LEU A 293 -14.68 38.77 -9.93
N HIS A 294 -14.79 40.10 -9.95
CA HIS A 294 -13.67 41.03 -9.90
C HIS A 294 -12.75 40.87 -8.66
N SER A 295 -13.20 40.20 -7.60
CA SER A 295 -12.46 40.01 -6.34
C SER A 295 -11.53 38.79 -6.35
N HIS A 296 -11.10 38.30 -7.51
CA HIS A 296 -10.38 37.01 -7.65
C HIS A 296 -11.15 35.84 -7.02
N ILE A 297 -12.47 35.87 -7.13
CA ILE A 297 -13.37 34.80 -6.67
C ILE A 297 -14.09 34.24 -7.90
N PHE A 298 -14.11 32.92 -8.00
CA PHE A 298 -14.94 32.22 -8.97
C PHE A 298 -16.09 31.53 -8.24
N ALA A 299 -17.32 31.99 -8.49
CA ALA A 299 -18.51 31.40 -7.92
C ALA A 299 -18.93 30.18 -8.75
N ALA A 300 -18.59 28.99 -8.27
CA ALA A 300 -18.84 27.74 -8.99
C ALA A 300 -20.30 27.29 -8.84
N ASP A 301 -20.92 26.95 -9.97
CA ASP A 301 -22.22 26.31 -10.05
C ASP A 301 -22.08 24.79 -10.23
N GLU A 302 -21.12 24.37 -11.07
CA GLU A 302 -20.78 22.98 -11.32
C GLU A 302 -19.26 22.79 -11.34
N ILE A 303 -18.79 21.60 -10.94
CA ILE A 303 -17.40 21.19 -11.10
C ILE A 303 -17.31 19.85 -11.82
N TYR A 304 -16.27 19.72 -12.64
CA TYR A 304 -15.92 18.50 -13.36
C TYR A 304 -14.58 18.01 -12.82
N PRO A 305 -14.55 16.86 -12.11
CA PRO A 305 -13.37 16.38 -11.38
C PRO A 305 -12.27 15.78 -12.27
N GLY A 306 -12.47 15.75 -13.59
CA GLY A 306 -11.59 15.13 -14.58
C GLY A 306 -12.38 14.32 -15.60
N GLU A 307 -11.69 13.56 -16.44
CA GLU A 307 -12.30 12.73 -17.49
C GLU A 307 -11.56 11.40 -17.60
N LEU A 308 -12.29 10.30 -17.72
CA LEU A 308 -11.67 8.97 -17.77
C LEU A 308 -10.84 8.82 -19.06
N ALA A 309 -9.71 8.12 -18.96
CA ALA A 309 -8.96 7.70 -20.14
C ALA A 309 -9.78 6.71 -20.99
N PRO A 310 -9.54 6.62 -22.32
CA PRO A 310 -10.25 5.67 -23.17
C PRO A 310 -9.92 4.22 -22.76
N ILE A 311 -10.88 3.32 -22.99
CA ILE A 311 -10.65 1.87 -22.86
C ILE A 311 -9.73 1.44 -24.02
N PRO A 312 -8.66 0.68 -23.77
CA PRO A 312 -7.79 0.20 -24.83
C PRO A 312 -8.56 -0.74 -25.76
N VAL A 313 -8.51 -0.46 -27.06
CA VAL A 313 -9.07 -1.36 -28.08
C VAL A 313 -8.12 -2.56 -28.21
N LYS A 314 -8.66 -3.77 -28.07
CA LYS A 314 -7.90 -5.02 -28.20
C LYS A 314 -8.22 -5.68 -29.52
N THR A 315 -7.20 -6.03 -30.30
CA THR A 315 -7.38 -6.86 -31.50
C THR A 315 -7.14 -8.34 -31.18
N LEU A 316 -7.74 -9.23 -31.96
CA LEU A 316 -7.60 -10.69 -31.78
C LEU A 316 -6.14 -11.16 -31.84
N ASP A 317 -5.29 -10.47 -32.61
CA ASP A 317 -3.88 -10.81 -32.80
C ASP A 317 -2.99 -10.37 -31.61
N GLU A 318 -3.46 -9.43 -30.79
CA GLU A 318 -2.72 -8.89 -29.64
C GLU A 318 -2.98 -9.65 -28.34
N VAL A 319 -3.99 -10.53 -28.34
CA VAL A 319 -4.52 -11.19 -27.15
C VAL A 319 -4.20 -12.68 -27.20
N VAL A 320 -3.63 -13.22 -26.12
CA VAL A 320 -3.37 -14.67 -26.08
C VAL A 320 -4.68 -15.45 -26.01
N GLN A 321 -4.77 -16.56 -26.75
CA GLN A 321 -5.99 -17.40 -26.86
C GLN A 321 -6.12 -18.39 -25.69
N CYS A 322 -5.79 -17.91 -24.49
CA CYS A 322 -5.20 -18.72 -23.45
C CYS A 322 -5.60 -18.09 -22.11
N ASN A 323 -6.30 -18.80 -21.23
CA ASN A 323 -6.60 -18.26 -19.90
C ASN A 323 -5.31 -17.89 -19.15
N LEU A 324 -5.33 -16.78 -18.42
CA LEU A 324 -4.17 -16.25 -17.69
C LEU A 324 -4.42 -16.33 -16.19
N LEU A 325 -3.40 -16.74 -15.44
CA LEU A 325 -3.38 -16.74 -13.98
C LEU A 325 -2.24 -15.87 -13.48
N PHE A 326 -2.58 -14.68 -13.03
CA PHE A 326 -1.61 -13.80 -12.36
C PHE A 326 -1.60 -14.07 -10.87
N VAL A 327 -0.42 -14.21 -10.30
CA VAL A 327 -0.18 -14.20 -8.85
C VAL A 327 0.52 -12.89 -8.52
N ILE A 328 -0.06 -12.09 -7.62
CA ILE A 328 0.36 -10.72 -7.34
C ILE A 328 0.68 -10.60 -5.85
N ALA A 329 1.92 -10.22 -5.52
CA ALA A 329 2.34 -9.96 -4.15
C ALA A 329 3.08 -8.62 -4.07
N CYS A 330 2.83 -7.88 -2.99
CA CYS A 330 3.52 -6.63 -2.68
C CYS A 330 4.36 -6.80 -1.43
N GLY A 331 5.58 -6.29 -1.46
CA GLY A 331 6.49 -6.32 -0.33
C GLY A 331 5.93 -5.62 0.92
N PRO A 332 6.55 -5.83 2.09
CA PRO A 332 7.82 -6.54 2.28
C PRO A 332 7.76 -8.06 2.06
N PHE A 333 8.90 -8.66 1.72
CA PHE A 333 9.04 -10.11 1.44
C PHE A 333 9.87 -10.89 2.49
N CYS A 334 10.45 -10.19 3.47
CA CYS A 334 11.20 -10.80 4.57
C CYS A 334 10.55 -10.45 5.92
N TYR A 335 10.72 -11.35 6.89
CA TYR A 335 10.40 -11.06 8.30
C TYR A 335 11.50 -10.21 8.93
N ALA A 336 11.11 -9.27 9.81
CA ALA A 336 11.99 -8.24 10.35
C ALA A 336 13.17 -8.77 11.19
N ASP A 337 13.09 -10.01 11.67
CA ASP A 337 14.04 -10.55 12.65
C ASP A 337 15.16 -11.41 12.02
N ASP A 338 14.98 -11.98 10.82
CA ASP A 338 15.90 -13.03 10.28
C ASP A 338 16.31 -12.87 8.80
N ASN A 339 15.91 -11.80 8.10
CA ASN A 339 16.12 -11.65 6.64
C ASN A 339 15.73 -12.90 5.83
N ASN A 340 14.73 -13.63 6.33
CA ASN A 340 14.35 -14.94 5.84
C ASN A 340 13.20 -14.83 4.83
N PHE A 341 13.40 -15.42 3.65
CA PHE A 341 12.49 -15.40 2.50
C PHE A 341 11.63 -16.67 2.38
N ILE A 342 11.45 -17.46 3.45
CA ILE A 342 10.60 -18.68 3.45
C ILE A 342 9.21 -18.40 2.86
N ALA A 343 8.55 -17.30 3.25
CA ALA A 343 7.23 -16.98 2.72
C ALA A 343 7.24 -16.80 1.20
N LEU A 344 8.29 -16.16 0.66
CA LEU A 344 8.45 -15.99 -0.78
C LEU A 344 8.71 -17.34 -1.47
N GLN A 345 9.48 -18.24 -0.84
CA GLN A 345 9.67 -19.61 -1.35
C GLN A 345 8.34 -20.40 -1.37
N GLU A 346 7.50 -20.26 -0.33
CA GLU A 346 6.16 -20.86 -0.31
C GLU A 346 5.26 -20.29 -1.42
N LEU A 347 5.35 -18.98 -1.71
CA LEU A 347 4.64 -18.36 -2.83
C LEU A 347 5.08 -18.92 -4.18
N VAL A 348 6.39 -19.16 -4.35
CA VAL A 348 6.95 -19.77 -5.57
C VAL A 348 6.44 -21.20 -5.74
N ASN A 349 6.42 -21.98 -4.66
CA ASN A 349 5.85 -23.33 -4.66
C ASN A 349 4.34 -23.30 -4.98
N TYR A 350 3.60 -22.32 -4.45
CA TYR A 350 2.19 -22.12 -4.80
C TYR A 350 2.04 -21.83 -6.30
N CYS A 351 2.86 -20.94 -6.87
CA CYS A 351 2.86 -20.63 -8.32
C CYS A 351 3.12 -21.88 -9.17
N LEU A 352 4.00 -22.78 -8.72
CA LEU A 352 4.24 -24.07 -9.36
C LEU A 352 3.00 -24.97 -9.34
N GLN A 353 2.35 -25.09 -8.18
CA GLN A 353 1.17 -25.94 -7.99
C GLN A 353 -0.01 -25.46 -8.85
N VAL A 354 -0.26 -24.15 -8.90
CA VAL A 354 -1.39 -23.58 -9.65
C VAL A 354 -1.07 -23.32 -11.12
N LYS A 355 0.18 -23.56 -11.56
CA LYS A 355 0.67 -23.27 -12.91
C LYS A 355 0.38 -21.82 -13.31
N ALA A 356 0.84 -20.88 -12.47
CA ALA A 356 0.68 -19.46 -12.71
C ALA A 356 1.28 -19.07 -14.07
N SER A 357 0.58 -18.23 -14.84
CA SER A 357 1.13 -17.70 -16.08
C SER A 357 2.10 -16.55 -15.82
N SER A 358 1.87 -15.78 -14.76
CA SER A 358 2.77 -14.70 -14.35
C SER A 358 2.77 -14.50 -12.84
N LEU A 359 3.96 -14.32 -12.26
CA LEU A 359 4.18 -13.88 -10.89
C LEU A 359 4.62 -12.42 -10.91
N ILE A 360 3.80 -11.52 -10.36
CA ILE A 360 4.07 -10.08 -10.25
C ILE A 360 4.49 -9.78 -8.81
N LEU A 361 5.75 -9.41 -8.61
CA LEU A 361 6.31 -9.00 -7.33
C LEU A 361 6.57 -7.49 -7.34
N ILE A 362 5.89 -6.78 -6.45
CA ILE A 362 5.99 -5.33 -6.31
C ILE A 362 6.81 -5.05 -5.06
N GLY A 363 7.82 -4.19 -5.15
CA GLY A 363 8.64 -3.83 -4.00
C GLY A 363 7.84 -3.18 -2.85
N PRO A 364 8.45 -2.97 -1.67
CA PRO A 364 9.89 -3.10 -1.44
C PRO A 364 10.35 -4.55 -1.16
N PHE A 365 11.48 -4.95 -1.73
CA PHE A 365 12.14 -6.23 -1.43
C PHE A 365 12.93 -6.18 -0.12
N PHE A 366 13.69 -5.11 0.07
CA PHE A 366 14.44 -4.83 1.28
C PHE A 366 14.03 -3.46 1.81
N TYR A 367 13.11 -3.48 2.75
CA TYR A 367 12.57 -2.28 3.38
C TYR A 367 13.27 -2.02 4.71
N ASN A 368 13.86 -0.83 4.88
CA ASN A 368 14.64 -0.47 6.07
C ASN A 368 13.90 -0.65 7.41
N GLU A 369 12.57 -0.50 7.43
CA GLU A 369 11.79 -0.71 8.67
C GLU A 369 11.54 -2.20 8.98
N ASN A 370 11.75 -3.09 8.00
CA ASN A 370 11.42 -4.52 8.07
C ASN A 370 12.60 -5.44 7.71
N ILE A 371 13.83 -4.92 7.73
CA ILE A 371 15.03 -5.71 7.42
C ILE A 371 16.13 -5.42 8.42
N LYS A 372 16.87 -6.46 8.81
CA LYS A 372 18.09 -6.28 9.58
C LYS A 372 19.17 -5.68 8.66
N PRO A 373 19.77 -4.53 9.03
CA PRO A 373 20.86 -3.95 8.26
C PRO A 373 21.98 -4.96 8.03
N LEU A 374 22.50 -4.99 6.81
CA LEU A 374 23.66 -5.82 6.47
C LEU A 374 24.87 -5.43 7.33
N SER A 375 25.57 -6.44 7.82
CA SER A 375 26.87 -6.33 8.48
C SER A 375 27.97 -6.11 7.45
N GLN A 376 29.17 -5.74 7.89
CA GLN A 376 30.29 -5.46 6.97
C GLN A 376 30.72 -6.69 6.14
N ASP A 377 30.49 -7.91 6.66
CA ASP A 377 30.83 -9.17 6.01
C ASP A 377 29.69 -9.74 5.14
N ASP A 378 28.50 -9.13 5.17
CA ASP A 378 27.35 -9.61 4.40
C ASP A 378 27.44 -9.17 2.93
N VAL A 379 26.88 -9.99 2.03
CA VAL A 379 26.72 -9.62 0.62
C VAL A 379 25.77 -8.44 0.46
N SER A 380 25.96 -7.63 -0.59
CA SER A 380 25.09 -6.49 -0.86
C SER A 380 23.63 -6.90 -1.10
N TYR A 381 22.69 -5.98 -0.82
CA TYR A 381 21.27 -6.20 -1.14
C TYR A 381 21.04 -6.52 -2.62
N GLU A 382 21.77 -5.86 -3.53
CA GLU A 382 21.69 -6.16 -4.96
C GLU A 382 22.09 -7.60 -5.28
N GLU A 383 23.16 -8.11 -4.65
CA GLU A 383 23.63 -9.48 -4.82
C GLU A 383 22.62 -10.49 -4.26
N LEU A 384 22.04 -10.22 -3.08
CA LEU A 384 21.02 -11.05 -2.47
C LEU A 384 19.76 -11.15 -3.34
N LEU A 385 19.29 -10.02 -3.88
CA LEU A 385 18.17 -10.00 -4.82
C LEU A 385 18.48 -10.76 -6.10
N CYS A 386 19.69 -10.60 -6.64
CA CYS A 386 20.13 -11.30 -7.84
C CYS A 386 20.06 -12.82 -7.67
N LYS A 387 20.66 -13.36 -6.60
CA LYS A 387 20.65 -14.79 -6.29
C LYS A 387 19.23 -15.32 -6.03
N MET A 388 18.43 -14.55 -5.30
CA MET A 388 17.04 -14.90 -5.03
C MET A 388 16.22 -14.99 -6.32
N LEU A 389 16.28 -13.96 -7.18
CA LEU A 389 15.55 -13.94 -8.44
C LEU A 389 16.01 -15.03 -9.39
N PHE A 390 17.31 -15.33 -9.44
CA PHE A 390 17.84 -16.44 -10.22
C PHE A 390 17.16 -17.77 -9.84
N ASN A 391 17.14 -18.10 -8.54
CA ASN A 391 16.51 -19.32 -8.04
C ASN A 391 15.00 -19.36 -8.30
N ILE A 392 14.31 -18.23 -8.13
CA ILE A 392 12.87 -18.11 -8.41
C ILE A 392 12.59 -18.40 -9.89
N CYS A 393 13.36 -17.78 -10.79
CA CYS A 393 13.18 -17.92 -12.23
C CYS A 393 13.49 -19.35 -12.71
N GLU A 394 14.59 -19.94 -12.23
CA GLU A 394 14.96 -21.33 -12.51
C GLU A 394 13.84 -22.29 -12.05
N THR A 395 13.32 -22.10 -10.85
CA THR A 395 12.24 -22.94 -10.31
C THR A 395 10.97 -22.83 -11.17
N LEU A 396 10.59 -21.61 -11.52
CA LEU A 396 9.36 -21.31 -12.26
C LEU A 396 9.46 -21.54 -13.78
N SER A 397 10.66 -21.77 -14.31
CA SER A 397 10.89 -22.17 -15.71
C SER A 397 10.15 -23.47 -16.05
N ALA A 398 9.97 -24.36 -15.07
CA ALA A 398 9.26 -25.63 -15.22
C ALA A 398 7.82 -25.46 -15.73
N ASN A 399 7.17 -24.32 -15.46
CA ASN A 399 5.80 -24.01 -15.89
C ASN A 399 5.72 -22.86 -16.91
N PHE A 400 6.86 -22.38 -17.43
CA PHE A 400 6.92 -21.19 -18.28
C PHE A 400 6.29 -19.94 -17.64
N THR A 401 6.35 -19.83 -16.30
CA THR A 401 5.81 -18.67 -15.58
C THR A 401 6.73 -17.47 -15.78
N ASN A 402 6.17 -16.36 -16.26
CA ASN A 402 6.89 -15.09 -16.29
C ASN A 402 6.98 -14.47 -14.89
N VAL A 403 8.15 -13.98 -14.51
CA VAL A 403 8.39 -13.26 -13.25
C VAL A 403 8.55 -11.79 -13.58
N ILE A 404 7.64 -10.95 -13.06
CA ILE A 404 7.60 -9.51 -13.29
C ILE A 404 7.96 -8.82 -11.98
N ILE A 405 9.05 -8.04 -11.98
CA ILE A 405 9.54 -7.30 -10.83
C ILE A 405 9.26 -5.82 -11.03
N VAL A 406 8.45 -5.23 -10.17
CA VAL A 406 8.17 -3.79 -10.18
C VAL A 406 9.01 -3.13 -9.09
N ALA A 407 9.78 -2.12 -9.49
CA ALA A 407 10.65 -1.37 -8.60
C ALA A 407 9.86 -0.63 -7.51
N SER A 408 10.56 -0.15 -6.48
CA SER A 408 10.00 0.69 -5.43
C SER A 408 10.99 1.75 -5.00
N PRO A 409 10.55 3.00 -4.74
CA PRO A 409 11.39 4.01 -4.11
C PRO A 409 11.67 3.70 -2.64
N LYS A 410 10.95 2.74 -2.02
CA LYS A 410 11.18 2.31 -0.63
C LYS A 410 12.24 1.22 -0.49
N ASP A 411 12.74 0.67 -1.61
CA ASP A 411 13.82 -0.30 -1.58
C ASP A 411 15.15 0.36 -1.19
N THR A 412 15.85 -0.24 -0.23
CA THR A 412 17.03 0.36 0.42
C THR A 412 18.20 0.61 -0.54
N PHE A 413 18.30 -0.18 -1.60
CA PHE A 413 19.33 -0.05 -2.64
C PHE A 413 18.90 0.84 -3.83
N SER A 414 17.65 1.33 -3.81
CA SER A 414 17.08 2.18 -4.85
C SER A 414 17.24 3.67 -4.53
N SER A 415 17.24 4.52 -5.55
CA SER A 415 17.05 5.96 -5.36
C SER A 415 15.60 6.21 -4.90
N GLN A 416 15.43 6.84 -3.73
CA GLN A 416 14.14 7.09 -3.08
C GLN A 416 13.33 8.21 -3.73
N ILE A 417 13.13 8.14 -5.05
CA ILE A 417 12.52 9.18 -5.87
C ILE A 417 11.52 8.54 -6.81
N TYR A 418 10.33 9.11 -6.87
CA TYR A 418 9.23 8.66 -7.72
C TYR A 418 9.04 9.61 -8.90
N PRO A 419 8.86 9.12 -10.15
CA PRO A 419 8.93 7.72 -10.60
C PRO A 419 10.33 7.11 -10.47
N CYS A 420 10.45 5.81 -10.16
CA CYS A 420 11.76 5.14 -10.09
C CYS A 420 11.98 4.18 -11.28
N PRO A 421 13.22 4.08 -11.82
CA PRO A 421 13.52 3.20 -12.94
C PRO A 421 13.50 1.71 -12.52
N PRO A 422 13.48 0.77 -13.48
CA PRO A 422 13.59 -0.65 -13.20
C PRO A 422 14.94 -0.98 -12.56
N TYR A 423 14.99 -2.05 -11.77
CA TYR A 423 16.25 -2.53 -11.20
C TYR A 423 17.24 -2.96 -12.26
N ARG A 424 18.53 -2.73 -11.96
CA ARG A 424 19.65 -3.09 -12.83
C ARG A 424 20.66 -3.89 -12.05
N LEU A 425 20.51 -5.22 -12.12
CA LEU A 425 21.37 -6.14 -11.40
C LEU A 425 22.59 -6.50 -12.24
N LYS A 426 23.73 -6.65 -11.57
CA LYS A 426 25.00 -7.05 -12.18
C LYS A 426 25.10 -8.58 -12.22
N TRP A 427 24.28 -9.22 -13.06
CA TRP A 427 24.18 -10.69 -13.17
C TRP A 427 25.54 -11.40 -13.24
N ARG A 428 26.42 -10.95 -14.14
CA ARG A 428 27.76 -11.54 -14.31
C ARG A 428 28.65 -11.43 -13.07
N ALA A 429 28.47 -10.38 -12.27
CA ALA A 429 29.24 -10.17 -11.05
C ALA A 429 28.73 -11.03 -9.88
N PHE A 430 27.44 -11.35 -9.85
CA PHE A 430 26.78 -11.98 -8.69
C PHE A 430 26.44 -13.47 -8.88
N ILE A 431 26.24 -13.92 -10.12
CA ILE A 431 25.90 -15.32 -10.46
C ILE A 431 27.09 -16.06 -11.08
N GLY A 432 28.01 -15.34 -11.75
CA GLY A 432 29.20 -15.88 -12.39
C GLY A 432 29.40 -15.33 -13.81
N GLU A 433 30.56 -15.54 -14.44
CA GLU A 433 30.91 -14.90 -15.73
C GLU A 433 29.89 -15.15 -16.86
N ASN A 434 29.25 -16.33 -16.86
CA ASN A 434 28.20 -16.72 -17.81
C ASN A 434 26.77 -16.39 -17.31
N GLY A 435 26.63 -15.75 -16.15
CA GLY A 435 25.36 -15.40 -15.54
C GLY A 435 24.70 -14.23 -16.28
N GLU A 436 23.57 -14.50 -16.91
CA GLU A 436 22.74 -13.50 -17.58
C GLU A 436 21.35 -13.43 -16.92
N GLN A 437 20.58 -12.40 -17.28
CA GLN A 437 19.21 -12.28 -16.81
C GLN A 437 18.38 -13.46 -17.33
N PRO A 438 17.63 -14.17 -16.47
CA PRO A 438 16.73 -15.24 -16.92
C PRO A 438 15.71 -14.74 -17.95
N ASP A 439 15.43 -15.55 -18.98
CA ASP A 439 14.53 -15.16 -20.09
C ASP A 439 13.09 -14.88 -19.64
N ASN A 440 12.63 -15.55 -18.58
CA ASN A 440 11.31 -15.35 -18.01
C ASN A 440 11.25 -14.20 -16.98
N LEU A 441 12.32 -13.42 -16.82
CA LEU A 441 12.36 -12.29 -15.87
C LEU A 441 12.19 -10.95 -16.59
N PHE A 442 11.24 -10.15 -16.13
CA PHE A 442 10.99 -8.78 -16.62
C PHE A 442 11.07 -7.75 -15.48
N PHE A 443 11.94 -6.75 -15.61
CA PHE A 443 12.00 -5.62 -14.68
C PHE A 443 11.18 -4.43 -15.20
N ALA A 444 10.34 -3.87 -14.34
CA ALA A 444 9.47 -2.73 -14.62
C ALA A 444 9.75 -1.55 -13.65
N PRO A 445 9.54 -0.30 -14.11
CA PRO A 445 9.65 0.90 -13.27
C PRO A 445 8.43 1.05 -12.35
N ASP A 446 8.52 2.00 -11.42
CA ASP A 446 7.38 2.46 -10.62
C ASP A 446 7.05 3.92 -10.97
N PRO A 447 5.83 4.22 -11.45
CA PRO A 447 4.78 3.28 -11.84
C PRO A 447 5.00 2.75 -13.27
N CYS A 448 4.13 1.84 -13.73
CA CYS A 448 4.13 1.40 -15.13
C CYS A 448 2.75 0.94 -15.63
N LEU A 449 2.58 0.99 -16.97
CA LEU A 449 1.54 0.29 -17.71
C LEU A 449 2.18 -0.82 -18.54
N LEU A 450 1.79 -2.07 -18.27
CA LEU A 450 2.29 -3.26 -18.96
C LEU A 450 1.17 -3.90 -19.77
N ASN A 451 1.52 -4.44 -20.94
CA ASN A 451 0.72 -5.42 -21.66
C ASN A 451 1.25 -6.82 -21.33
N VAL A 452 0.44 -7.61 -20.63
CA VAL A 452 0.75 -9.00 -20.25
C VAL A 452 -0.23 -9.91 -20.97
N GLY A 453 0.19 -10.46 -22.12
CA GLY A 453 -0.64 -11.36 -22.93
C GLY A 453 -1.95 -10.74 -23.47
N GLY A 454 -2.00 -9.43 -23.68
CA GLY A 454 -3.20 -8.70 -24.13
C GLY A 454 -4.02 -8.06 -23.01
N VAL A 455 -3.60 -8.24 -21.75
CA VAL A 455 -4.21 -7.60 -20.58
C VAL A 455 -3.36 -6.40 -20.16
N ILE A 456 -3.98 -5.22 -20.09
CA ILE A 456 -3.32 -3.98 -19.71
C ILE A 456 -3.35 -3.84 -18.20
N VAL A 457 -2.17 -3.95 -17.57
CA VAL A 457 -2.00 -3.90 -16.12
C VAL A 457 -1.29 -2.60 -15.75
N GLY A 458 -1.97 -1.74 -15.00
CA GLY A 458 -1.38 -0.57 -14.35
C GLY A 458 -0.86 -0.93 -12.97
N ILE A 459 0.38 -0.56 -12.66
CA ILE A 459 1.03 -0.95 -11.41
C ILE A 459 1.78 0.24 -10.81
N THR A 460 1.61 0.43 -9.50
CA THR A 460 2.44 1.32 -8.69
C THR A 460 2.83 0.60 -7.40
N SER A 461 4.03 0.86 -6.87
CA SER A 461 4.43 0.40 -5.52
C SER A 461 4.14 1.45 -4.44
N THR A 462 3.93 2.70 -4.86
CA THR A 462 3.70 3.83 -3.95
C THR A 462 2.26 3.84 -3.46
N ASP A 463 2.08 4.00 -2.14
CA ASP A 463 0.77 3.94 -1.45
C ASP A 463 -0.02 5.26 -1.58
N ILE A 464 -0.32 5.64 -2.84
CA ILE A 464 -1.08 6.86 -3.16
C ILE A 464 -2.44 6.91 -2.44
N LEU A 465 -3.09 5.76 -2.23
CA LEU A 465 -4.36 5.71 -1.50
C LEU A 465 -4.18 6.16 -0.05
N TRP A 466 -3.13 5.68 0.64
CA TRP A 466 -2.84 6.11 2.00
C TRP A 466 -2.43 7.58 2.08
N HIS A 467 -1.86 8.15 1.02
CA HIS A 467 -1.52 9.56 0.97
C HIS A 467 -2.75 10.44 0.73
N LEU A 468 -3.77 9.94 0.01
CA LEU A 468 -5.02 10.65 -0.28
C LEU A 468 -6.07 10.54 0.84
N LYS A 469 -5.98 9.54 1.71
CA LYS A 469 -6.73 9.56 2.98
C LYS A 469 -6.41 10.91 3.64
N ASN A 470 -7.23 11.53 4.45
CA ASN A 470 -6.97 12.82 5.11
C ASN A 470 -6.75 14.07 4.23
N GLU A 471 -6.48 13.94 2.91
CA GLU A 471 -6.32 15.10 2.01
C GLU A 471 -7.61 15.46 1.26
N GLU A 472 -8.56 14.52 1.14
CA GLU A 472 -9.85 14.72 0.46
C GLU A 472 -10.84 15.58 1.29
N LEU A 473 -11.30 16.69 0.72
CA LEU A 473 -12.45 17.46 1.18
C LEU A 473 -13.72 16.97 0.48
N VAL A 474 -14.70 16.51 1.26
CA VAL A 474 -15.95 15.93 0.76
C VAL A 474 -17.15 16.66 1.33
N GLU A 475 -18.09 17.04 0.47
CA GLU A 475 -19.35 17.68 0.84
C GLU A 475 -20.51 17.03 0.07
N GLY A 476 -21.66 16.84 0.73
CA GLY A 476 -22.90 16.35 0.10
C GLY A 476 -22.89 14.91 -0.44
N ILE A 477 -21.77 14.20 -0.37
CA ILE A 477 -21.64 12.79 -0.80
C ILE A 477 -21.85 11.87 0.41
N GLN A 478 -22.63 10.80 0.23
CA GLN A 478 -22.87 9.83 1.31
C GLN A 478 -21.56 9.21 1.81
N GLN A 479 -21.46 9.05 3.13
CA GLN A 479 -20.35 8.36 3.78
C GLN A 479 -20.40 6.87 3.42
N GLY A 480 -19.62 6.48 2.42
CA GLY A 480 -19.48 5.10 1.98
C GLY A 480 -18.49 5.05 0.82
N GLU A 481 -17.53 4.14 0.89
CA GLU A 481 -16.56 3.85 -0.18
C GLU A 481 -15.50 4.92 -0.48
N ARG A 482 -14.88 5.50 0.55
CA ARG A 482 -13.72 6.41 0.42
C ARG A 482 -12.64 5.87 -0.53
N VAL A 483 -12.29 4.59 -0.42
CA VAL A 483 -11.33 3.93 -1.30
C VAL A 483 -11.77 4.00 -2.77
N ASN A 484 -13.05 3.79 -3.06
CA ASN A 484 -13.54 3.85 -4.42
C ASN A 484 -13.42 5.28 -4.97
N ARG A 485 -13.75 6.30 -4.17
CA ARG A 485 -13.57 7.70 -4.58
C ARG A 485 -12.11 8.05 -4.84
N MET A 486 -11.18 7.64 -3.97
CA MET A 486 -9.75 7.86 -4.20
C MET A 486 -9.27 7.20 -5.49
N ILE A 487 -9.73 5.99 -5.79
CA ILE A 487 -9.42 5.31 -7.06
C ILE A 487 -10.04 6.04 -8.25
N THR A 488 -11.29 6.50 -8.14
CA THR A 488 -11.94 7.34 -9.14
C THR A 488 -11.14 8.60 -9.41
N HIS A 489 -10.59 9.25 -8.37
CA HIS A 489 -9.70 10.40 -8.53
C HIS A 489 -8.48 10.06 -9.40
N LEU A 490 -7.80 8.93 -9.15
CA LEU A 490 -6.65 8.52 -9.97
C LEU A 490 -7.03 8.33 -11.45
N LEU A 491 -8.15 7.65 -11.70
CA LEU A 491 -8.63 7.35 -13.06
C LEU A 491 -9.08 8.60 -13.82
N MET A 492 -9.76 9.55 -13.14
CA MET A 492 -10.22 10.81 -13.73
C MET A 492 -9.09 11.82 -13.93
N GLN A 493 -8.07 11.79 -13.06
CA GLN A 493 -6.87 12.61 -13.19
C GLN A 493 -5.83 11.99 -14.12
N ARG A 494 -6.08 10.78 -14.62
CA ARG A 494 -5.21 10.04 -15.54
C ARG A 494 -3.76 9.98 -15.04
N SER A 495 -3.57 9.79 -13.74
CA SER A 495 -2.25 9.79 -13.10
C SER A 495 -2.19 8.75 -11.99
N PHE A 496 -1.06 8.05 -11.88
CA PHE A 496 -0.79 7.17 -10.74
C PHE A 496 -0.60 7.96 -9.43
N TYR A 497 -0.29 9.25 -9.50
CA TYR A 497 -0.04 10.09 -8.34
C TYR A 497 -0.48 11.56 -8.59
N PRO A 498 -1.78 11.89 -8.48
CA PRO A 498 -2.26 13.26 -8.73
C PRO A 498 -2.13 14.20 -7.53
N LEU A 499 -1.84 13.69 -6.33
CA LEU A 499 -1.72 14.48 -5.11
C LEU A 499 -0.51 15.42 -5.19
N CYS A 500 -0.74 16.72 -4.99
CA CYS A 500 0.31 17.74 -4.97
C CYS A 500 -0.02 18.86 -3.97
N PRO A 501 0.84 19.18 -3.00
CA PRO A 501 2.14 18.56 -2.70
C PRO A 501 2.02 17.07 -2.33
N SER A 502 3.08 16.30 -2.59
CA SER A 502 3.13 14.89 -2.22
C SER A 502 3.22 14.73 -0.70
N GLY A 503 2.65 13.64 -0.16
CA GLY A 503 2.75 13.30 1.27
C GLY A 503 4.18 12.97 1.70
N ASP A 504 4.43 11.73 2.13
CA ASP A 504 5.79 11.28 2.50
C ASP A 504 6.66 10.89 1.28
N ALA A 505 6.10 10.89 0.07
CA ALA A 505 6.81 10.55 -1.16
C ALA A 505 7.62 11.72 -1.72
N THR A 506 8.87 11.45 -2.10
CA THR A 506 9.69 12.37 -2.91
C THR A 506 9.36 12.20 -4.38
N VAL A 507 8.71 13.19 -4.98
CA VAL A 507 8.20 13.13 -6.36
C VAL A 507 8.92 14.13 -7.25
N GLU A 508 9.41 13.65 -8.40
CA GLU A 508 9.91 14.49 -9.50
C GLU A 508 8.77 14.70 -10.52
N TYR A 509 8.02 15.80 -10.38
CA TYR A 509 6.77 16.03 -11.11
C TYR A 509 6.95 16.09 -12.62
N SER A 510 8.07 16.68 -13.08
CA SER A 510 8.43 16.73 -14.50
C SER A 510 8.58 15.33 -15.11
N LYS A 511 9.06 14.34 -14.33
CA LYS A 511 9.16 12.94 -14.76
C LYS A 511 7.86 12.18 -14.53
N LEU A 512 7.12 12.51 -13.48
CA LEU A 512 5.80 11.96 -13.21
C LEU A 512 4.83 12.20 -14.38
N LYS A 513 4.83 13.40 -14.98
CA LYS A 513 4.00 13.67 -16.16
C LYS A 513 4.36 12.76 -17.35
N LEU A 514 5.62 12.38 -17.50
CA LEU A 514 6.06 11.55 -18.63
C LEU A 514 5.80 10.06 -18.40
N TYR A 515 6.01 9.57 -17.17
CA TYR A 515 6.07 8.14 -16.86
C TYR A 515 4.98 7.65 -15.91
N GLY A 516 4.22 8.54 -15.28
CA GLY A 516 3.13 8.23 -14.35
C GLY A 516 1.74 8.57 -14.87
N GLU A 517 1.59 8.79 -16.17
CA GLU A 517 0.29 9.04 -16.81
C GLU A 517 -0.45 7.72 -17.11
N LEU A 518 -1.72 7.67 -16.72
CA LEU A 518 -2.67 6.62 -17.11
C LEU A 518 -3.27 7.00 -18.48
N SER A 519 -2.50 6.78 -19.56
CA SER A 519 -2.92 7.14 -20.92
C SER A 519 -4.13 6.39 -21.45
N VAL A 520 -4.36 5.20 -20.91
CA VAL A 520 -5.55 4.38 -21.12
C VAL A 520 -6.11 3.95 -19.79
N ARG A 521 -7.35 3.48 -19.81
CA ARG A 521 -7.94 2.80 -18.68
C ARG A 521 -7.40 1.37 -18.59
N PRO A 522 -6.61 1.01 -17.57
CA PRO A 522 -6.09 -0.33 -17.46
C PRO A 522 -7.23 -1.32 -17.18
N ASP A 523 -7.06 -2.56 -17.63
CA ASP A 523 -7.95 -3.67 -17.29
C ASP A 523 -7.84 -4.00 -15.80
N ILE A 524 -6.60 -4.07 -15.31
CA ILE A 524 -6.27 -4.30 -13.91
C ILE A 524 -5.41 -3.14 -13.40
N LEU A 525 -5.80 -2.52 -12.29
CA LEU A 525 -5.00 -1.50 -11.62
C LEU A 525 -4.57 -1.99 -10.23
N ILE A 526 -3.28 -2.27 -10.06
CA ILE A 526 -2.73 -2.77 -8.80
C ILE A 526 -2.27 -1.57 -7.96
N LEU A 527 -2.91 -1.40 -6.80
CA LEU A 527 -2.69 -0.31 -5.84
C LEU A 527 -2.43 -0.92 -4.46
N PRO A 528 -1.20 -1.42 -4.20
CA PRO A 528 -0.83 -1.86 -2.88
C PRO A 528 -0.99 -0.73 -1.86
N SER A 529 -1.62 -1.04 -0.73
CA SER A 529 -1.90 -0.04 0.29
C SER A 529 -2.00 -0.64 1.68
N LYS A 530 -1.68 0.19 2.70
CA LYS A 530 -1.95 -0.09 4.12
C LYS A 530 -3.45 -0.25 4.44
N PHE A 531 -4.35 0.18 3.55
CA PHE A 531 -5.76 -0.16 3.66
C PHE A 531 -6.00 -1.68 3.66
N HIS A 532 -7.17 -2.10 4.13
CA HIS A 532 -7.59 -3.49 4.00
C HIS A 532 -7.51 -3.92 2.52
N HIS A 533 -7.06 -5.15 2.29
CA HIS A 533 -6.93 -5.72 0.97
C HIS A 533 -8.30 -5.77 0.27
N PHE A 534 -8.34 -5.59 -1.06
CA PHE A 534 -9.58 -5.54 -1.84
C PHE A 534 -9.36 -5.93 -3.30
N ILE A 535 -10.43 -6.41 -3.95
CA ILE A 535 -10.57 -6.45 -5.40
C ILE A 535 -11.94 -5.84 -5.73
N LYS A 536 -11.96 -4.79 -6.56
CA LYS A 536 -13.18 -4.03 -6.90
C LYS A 536 -13.20 -3.65 -8.37
N SER A 537 -14.38 -3.56 -8.99
CA SER A 537 -14.54 -2.94 -10.31
C SER A 537 -14.94 -1.48 -10.15
N ILE A 538 -14.13 -0.56 -10.68
CA ILE A 538 -14.36 0.88 -10.64
C ILE A 538 -14.13 1.42 -12.05
N HIS A 539 -15.17 2.02 -12.63
CA HIS A 539 -15.14 2.55 -14.01
C HIS A 539 -14.68 1.55 -15.10
N LYS A 540 -15.00 0.26 -14.94
CA LYS A 540 -14.54 -0.84 -15.82
C LYS A 540 -13.04 -1.18 -15.70
N THR A 541 -12.43 -0.82 -14.58
CA THR A 541 -11.08 -1.27 -14.19
C THR A 541 -11.20 -2.15 -12.96
N VAL A 542 -10.57 -3.33 -12.99
CA VAL A 542 -10.45 -4.20 -11.82
C VAL A 542 -9.28 -3.72 -10.96
N CYS A 543 -9.60 -3.02 -9.88
CA CYS A 543 -8.62 -2.47 -8.95
C CYS A 543 -8.28 -3.48 -7.85
N VAL A 544 -6.99 -3.69 -7.59
CA VAL A 544 -6.49 -4.73 -6.67
C VAL A 544 -5.54 -4.12 -5.65
N ASN A 545 -5.86 -4.25 -4.37
CA ASN A 545 -4.89 -4.13 -3.28
C ASN A 545 -4.63 -5.53 -2.73
N PRO A 546 -3.47 -6.17 -3.03
CA PRO A 546 -3.15 -7.50 -2.51
C PRO A 546 -2.85 -7.49 -1.00
N GLY A 547 -2.63 -6.32 -0.41
CA GLY A 547 -2.05 -6.15 0.92
C GLY A 547 -0.54 -6.44 0.93
N ASN A 548 0.10 -6.18 2.07
CA ASN A 548 1.49 -6.55 2.27
C ASN A 548 1.62 -8.07 2.36
N PHE A 549 2.60 -8.63 1.66
CA PHE A 549 2.87 -10.06 1.62
C PHE A 549 3.44 -10.59 2.94
N VAL A 550 4.31 -9.82 3.57
CA VAL A 550 4.76 -10.04 4.95
C VAL A 550 4.36 -8.85 5.83
N LYS A 551 3.84 -9.15 7.01
CA LYS A 551 3.68 -8.20 8.12
C LYS A 551 4.74 -8.54 9.16
N ALA A 552 5.26 -7.56 9.89
CA ALA A 552 6.41 -7.66 10.82
C ALA A 552 6.76 -9.09 11.33
N LYS A 553 5.79 -9.79 11.95
CA LYS A 553 5.97 -11.15 12.50
C LYS A 553 4.98 -12.21 11.97
N SER A 554 4.27 -11.95 10.87
CA SER A 554 3.24 -12.87 10.36
C SER A 554 3.09 -12.80 8.85
N THR A 555 2.71 -13.92 8.24
CA THR A 555 2.38 -13.96 6.81
C THR A 555 1.18 -13.06 6.53
N GLY A 556 1.35 -12.20 5.52
CA GLY A 556 0.35 -11.25 5.07
C GLY A 556 -0.62 -11.88 4.07
N THR A 557 -0.80 -11.22 2.92
CA THR A 557 -1.70 -11.69 1.86
C THR A 557 -1.11 -11.48 0.48
N PHE A 558 -1.62 -12.21 -0.50
CA PHE A 558 -1.35 -12.00 -1.92
C PHE A 558 -2.66 -12.16 -2.71
N ALA A 559 -2.68 -11.70 -3.96
CA ALA A 559 -3.84 -11.83 -4.83
C ALA A 559 -3.58 -12.81 -5.97
N THR A 560 -4.64 -13.47 -6.44
CA THR A 560 -4.62 -14.24 -7.69
C THR A 560 -5.74 -13.76 -8.60
N MET A 561 -5.43 -13.61 -9.88
CA MET A 561 -6.35 -13.13 -10.90
C MET A 561 -6.43 -14.15 -12.04
N LYS A 562 -7.56 -14.84 -12.12
CA LYS A 562 -7.91 -15.80 -13.18
C LYS A 562 -8.68 -15.06 -14.27
N ILE A 563 -8.11 -14.97 -15.47
CA ILE A 563 -8.64 -14.20 -16.58
C ILE A 563 -9.04 -15.15 -17.71
N PHE A 564 -10.32 -15.14 -18.06
CA PHE A 564 -10.94 -16.03 -19.05
C PHE A 564 -10.87 -15.40 -20.46
N MET A 565 -9.71 -15.55 -21.13
CA MET A 565 -9.41 -14.84 -22.38
C MET A 565 -10.38 -15.17 -23.52
N ASN A 566 -10.88 -16.40 -23.60
CA ASN A 566 -11.84 -16.81 -24.63
C ASN A 566 -13.14 -15.97 -24.60
N GLN A 567 -13.52 -15.47 -23.42
CA GLN A 567 -14.71 -14.63 -23.27
C GLN A 567 -14.42 -13.15 -23.51
N LEU A 568 -13.23 -12.69 -23.10
CA LEU A 568 -12.77 -11.34 -23.39
C LEU A 568 -12.79 -11.06 -24.91
N LEU A 569 -12.44 -12.07 -25.71
CA LEU A 569 -12.49 -12.00 -27.17
C LEU A 569 -13.92 -11.94 -27.76
N GLN A 570 -14.93 -12.37 -26.99
CA GLN A 570 -16.34 -12.36 -27.41
C GLN A 570 -17.11 -11.13 -26.88
N LYS A 571 -16.65 -10.54 -25.77
CA LYS A 571 -17.25 -9.39 -25.09
C LYS A 571 -16.16 -8.42 -24.67
N THR A 572 -15.74 -7.56 -25.59
CA THR A 572 -14.60 -6.65 -25.40
C THR A 572 -14.81 -5.60 -24.30
N ASP A 573 -16.06 -5.31 -23.94
CA ASP A 573 -16.40 -4.12 -23.14
C ASP A 573 -16.65 -4.39 -21.64
N ASP A 574 -16.56 -5.65 -21.21
CA ASP A 574 -16.88 -6.11 -19.85
C ASP A 574 -15.77 -7.00 -19.27
N PHE A 575 -14.54 -6.45 -19.18
CA PHE A 575 -13.37 -7.18 -18.66
C PHE A 575 -13.63 -7.75 -17.25
N GLU A 576 -14.30 -6.99 -16.38
CA GLU A 576 -14.60 -7.39 -15.00
C GLU A 576 -15.43 -8.67 -14.88
N ASN A 577 -16.21 -9.03 -15.90
CA ASN A 577 -17.02 -10.25 -15.92
C ASN A 577 -16.22 -11.48 -16.39
N CYS A 578 -15.04 -11.25 -16.97
CA CYS A 578 -14.12 -12.28 -17.45
C CYS A 578 -13.01 -12.59 -16.43
N VAL A 579 -13.15 -12.12 -15.19
CA VAL A 579 -12.11 -12.21 -14.16
C VAL A 579 -12.67 -12.79 -12.87
N LEU A 580 -12.00 -13.81 -12.34
CA LEU A 580 -12.16 -14.26 -10.97
C LEU A 580 -10.93 -13.85 -10.18
N GLY A 581 -11.14 -13.05 -9.13
CA GLY A 581 -10.07 -12.53 -8.29
C GLY A 581 -10.16 -13.12 -6.89
N GLU A 582 -9.03 -13.54 -6.30
CA GLU A 582 -8.98 -14.09 -4.94
C GLU A 582 -7.85 -13.43 -4.15
N ILE A 583 -8.08 -13.16 -2.87
CA ILE A 583 -7.04 -12.76 -1.93
C ILE A 583 -6.83 -13.91 -0.97
N LEU A 584 -5.57 -14.32 -0.85
CA LEU A 584 -5.14 -15.53 -0.17
C LEU A 584 -4.07 -15.21 0.89
N ARG A 585 -3.92 -16.12 1.85
CA ARG A 585 -2.83 -16.14 2.84
C ARG A 585 -2.18 -17.52 2.83
N LEU A 586 -0.84 -17.58 2.80
CA LEU A 586 -0.08 -18.83 2.94
C LEU A 586 -0.07 -19.33 4.39
#